data_AF-A0A377GWD5-F1
#
_entry.id   AF-A0A377GWD5-F1
#
_cell.length_a   1.000
_cell.length_b   1.000
_cell.length_c   1.000
_cell.angle_alpha   90.00
_cell.angle_beta   90.00
_cell.angle_gamma   90.00
#
_symmetry.space_group_name_H-M   'P 1'
#
loop_
_entity.id
_entity.type
_entity.pdbx_description
1 polymer ?
#
loop_
_entity_poly.entity_id
_entity_poly.type
_entity_poly.pdbx_seq_one_letter_code
_entity_poly.pdbx_strand_id
1 'polypeptide(L)'
;MQYDILDIIKEKKSSKFLNFLNEYGKIETLARCAQFLNKRAYVTIDKNGNIKRKKESIILPLVAFLNDTDILIEEFFHSCDIKERQVLDKIERYSNLNIEKIKLNYIKTLFNGNLEFSKRYGKELFLRSKDEFFKISSNFALIGDDNIKPLMVLGLRKLMKDYNENIFYLFIQYMTKYRDNTSIYENTPEYEGNIDELNHLLFSNKKLLDSFEGLQILSSLRLIEDVDITNRKKFLGKIKYTIENKKIYTKLRNTEKKLLEIFL
;
A
#
# COMPACT_ATOMS: atom_id res chain seq x y z
N MET A 1 -13.21 28.91 4.31
CA MET A 1 -13.10 28.82 5.79
C MET A 1 -11.75 28.16 6.09
N GLN A 2 -10.89 28.69 6.97
CA GLN A 2 -9.62 28.00 7.24
C GLN A 2 -9.91 26.82 8.18
N TYR A 3 -9.96 25.61 7.61
CA TYR A 3 -10.11 24.39 8.39
C TYR A 3 -8.78 24.05 9.06
N ASP A 4 -8.77 23.98 10.39
CA ASP A 4 -7.67 23.32 11.10
C ASP A 4 -7.91 21.80 11.09
N ILE A 5 -7.21 21.11 10.20
CA ILE A 5 -7.31 19.65 10.06
C ILE A 5 -6.89 18.92 11.34
N LEU A 6 -5.99 19.49 12.15
CA LEU A 6 -5.57 18.91 13.41
C LEU A 6 -6.75 18.86 14.39
N ASP A 7 -7.47 19.98 14.53
CA ASP A 7 -8.63 20.07 15.41
C ASP A 7 -9.77 19.16 14.94
N ILE A 8 -10.01 19.07 13.63
CA ILE A 8 -11.03 18.18 13.08
C ILE A 8 -10.72 16.72 13.42
N ILE A 9 -9.47 16.29 13.26
CA ILE A 9 -9.04 14.92 13.58
C ILE A 9 -9.06 14.67 15.10
N LYS A 10 -8.56 15.63 15.89
CA LYS A 10 -8.48 15.51 17.36
C LYS A 10 -9.84 15.36 18.00
N GLU A 11 -10.80 16.15 17.56
CA GLU A 11 -12.16 16.16 18.10
C GLU A 11 -13.12 15.25 17.31
N LYS A 12 -12.63 14.57 16.27
CA LYS A 12 -13.43 13.69 15.38
C LYS A 12 -14.72 14.35 14.87
N LYS A 13 -14.60 15.60 14.41
CA LYS A 13 -15.75 16.41 13.95
C LYS A 13 -16.19 15.98 12.55
N SER A 14 -17.01 14.93 12.44
CA SER A 14 -17.47 14.35 11.16
C SER A 14 -18.08 15.38 10.20
N SER A 15 -18.95 16.27 10.68
CA SER A 15 -19.58 17.30 9.83
C SER A 15 -18.57 18.30 9.26
N LYS A 16 -17.57 18.71 10.05
CA LYS A 16 -16.49 19.57 9.57
C LYS A 16 -15.58 18.83 8.58
N PHE A 17 -15.30 17.56 8.84
CA PHE A 17 -14.50 16.73 7.92
C PHE A 17 -15.24 16.50 6.59
N LEU A 18 -16.56 16.26 6.63
CA LEU A 18 -17.39 16.16 5.42
C LEU A 18 -17.33 17.44 4.59
N ASN A 19 -17.50 18.61 5.23
CA ASN A 19 -17.39 19.90 4.54
C ASN A 19 -15.99 20.09 3.93
N PHE A 20 -14.95 19.73 4.67
CA PHE A 20 -13.57 19.76 4.18
C PHE A 20 -13.35 18.83 2.98
N LEU A 21 -13.85 17.60 3.04
CA LEU A 21 -13.77 16.63 1.95
C LEU A 21 -14.53 17.11 0.70
N ASN A 22 -15.69 17.75 0.88
CA ASN A 22 -16.48 18.31 -0.22
C ASN A 22 -15.80 19.54 -0.86
N GLU A 23 -15.14 20.39 -0.05
CA GLU A 23 -14.45 21.58 -0.54
C GLU A 23 -13.16 21.25 -1.30
N TYR A 24 -12.32 20.38 -0.74
CA TYR A 24 -10.98 20.08 -1.28
C TYR A 24 -10.92 18.81 -2.13
N GLY A 25 -11.91 17.94 -2.02
CA GLY A 25 -11.90 16.62 -2.63
C GLY A 25 -11.01 15.61 -1.91
N LYS A 26 -11.12 14.35 -2.31
CA LYS A 26 -10.48 13.19 -1.67
C LYS A 26 -8.95 13.23 -1.69
N ILE A 27 -8.37 13.63 -2.83
CA ILE A 27 -6.91 13.64 -3.04
C ILE A 27 -6.26 14.67 -2.11
N GLU A 28 -6.74 15.90 -2.12
CA GLU A 28 -6.20 16.97 -1.29
C GLU A 28 -6.45 16.70 0.20
N THR A 29 -7.61 16.10 0.54
CA THR A 29 -7.89 15.65 1.91
C THR A 29 -6.86 14.62 2.38
N LEU A 30 -6.57 13.60 1.57
CA LEU A 30 -5.53 12.61 1.89
C LEU A 30 -4.15 13.26 2.04
N ALA A 31 -3.79 14.18 1.14
CA ALA A 31 -2.51 14.88 1.17
C ALA A 31 -2.34 15.72 2.44
N ARG A 32 -3.39 16.38 2.93
CA ARG A 32 -3.36 17.18 4.16
C ARG A 32 -3.36 16.33 5.43
N CYS A 33 -4.01 15.17 5.38
CA CYS A 33 -4.00 14.19 6.47
C CYS A 33 -2.71 13.36 6.54
N ALA A 34 -1.85 13.40 5.51
CA ALA A 34 -0.67 12.55 5.39
C ALA A 34 0.27 12.58 6.61
N GLN A 35 0.42 13.75 7.24
CA GLN A 35 1.24 13.90 8.44
C GLN A 35 0.75 13.05 9.63
N PHE A 36 -0.53 12.66 9.68
CA PHE A 36 -1.13 11.87 10.77
C PHE A 36 -1.33 10.39 10.40
N LEU A 37 -1.28 10.04 9.12
CA LEU A 37 -1.52 8.69 8.62
C LEU A 37 -0.25 7.82 8.63
N ASN A 38 0.91 8.46 8.72
CA ASN A 38 2.21 7.83 8.72
C ASN A 38 2.54 7.18 10.07
N LYS A 39 3.16 5.98 10.04
CA LYS A 39 3.66 5.31 11.25
C LYS A 39 5.16 5.55 11.41
N ARG A 40 5.61 5.85 12.63
CA ARG A 40 7.04 6.01 12.94
C ARG A 40 7.78 4.70 12.71
N ALA A 41 7.19 3.60 13.17
CA ALA A 41 7.61 2.23 12.94
C ALA A 41 6.38 1.30 12.88
N TYR A 42 6.44 0.26 12.04
CA TYR A 42 5.40 -0.77 11.94
C TYR A 42 5.68 -1.99 12.82
N VAL A 43 6.90 -2.11 13.33
CA VAL A 43 7.32 -3.19 14.23
C VAL A 43 7.99 -2.54 15.44
N THR A 44 7.60 -2.99 16.62
CA THR A 44 8.22 -2.61 17.89
C THR A 44 8.63 -3.89 18.61
N ILE A 45 9.75 -3.83 19.33
CA ILE A 45 10.24 -4.93 20.14
C ILE A 45 10.38 -4.44 21.58
N ASP A 46 9.94 -5.23 22.54
CA ASP A 46 10.17 -4.92 23.95
C ASP A 46 11.53 -5.45 24.43
N LYS A 47 11.89 -5.10 25.68
CA LYS A 47 13.17 -5.50 26.30
C LYS A 47 13.37 -7.03 26.41
N ASN A 48 12.29 -7.80 26.30
CA ASN A 48 12.32 -9.27 26.38
C ASN A 48 12.35 -9.91 24.98
N GLY A 49 12.38 -9.10 23.91
CA GLY A 49 12.34 -9.60 22.54
C GLY A 49 10.94 -9.85 21.99
N ASN A 50 9.86 -9.49 22.70
CA ASN A 50 8.52 -9.69 22.16
C ASN A 50 8.23 -8.69 21.05
N ILE A 51 7.93 -9.21 19.86
CA ILE A 51 7.64 -8.41 18.69
C ILE A 51 6.14 -8.09 18.65
N LYS A 52 5.83 -6.79 18.54
CA LYS A 52 4.48 -6.28 18.25
C LYS A 52 4.48 -5.62 16.89
N ARG A 53 3.54 -6.02 16.02
CA ARG A 53 3.33 -5.42 14.71
C ARG A 53 2.12 -4.49 14.75
N LYS A 54 2.26 -3.29 14.22
CA LYS A 54 1.14 -2.35 14.05
C LYS A 54 0.35 -2.74 12.81
N LYS A 55 -0.97 -2.55 12.87
CA LYS A 55 -1.85 -2.85 11.75
C LYS A 55 -1.52 -1.96 10.54
N GLU A 56 -1.65 -2.54 9.36
CA GLU A 56 -1.51 -1.86 8.07
C GLU A 56 -2.62 -0.81 7.90
N SER A 57 -2.26 0.39 7.45
CA SER A 57 -3.28 1.37 7.04
C SER A 57 -3.58 1.17 5.56
N ILE A 58 -4.85 0.95 5.26
CA ILE A 58 -5.38 0.82 3.89
C ILE A 58 -6.08 2.10 3.43
N ILE A 59 -5.83 3.23 4.07
CA ILE A 59 -6.50 4.50 3.74
C ILE A 59 -6.23 4.93 2.29
N LEU A 60 -5.00 4.73 1.80
CA LEU A 60 -4.62 5.12 0.44
C LEU A 60 -5.46 4.37 -0.62
N PRO A 61 -5.54 3.02 -0.62
CA PRO A 61 -6.41 2.33 -1.54
C PRO A 61 -7.90 2.59 -1.29
N LEU A 62 -8.34 2.79 -0.05
CA LEU A 62 -9.73 3.16 0.21
C LEU A 62 -10.09 4.50 -0.45
N VAL A 63 -9.25 5.52 -0.32
CA VAL A 63 -9.45 6.82 -1.00
C VAL A 63 -9.45 6.67 -2.52
N ALA A 64 -8.67 5.73 -3.06
CA ALA A 64 -8.59 5.46 -4.50
C ALA A 64 -9.85 4.76 -5.04
N PHE A 65 -10.40 3.79 -4.31
CA PHE A 65 -11.41 2.89 -4.84
C PHE A 65 -12.81 3.16 -4.30
N LEU A 66 -12.95 3.62 -3.06
CA LEU A 66 -14.23 3.77 -2.40
C LEU A 66 -14.86 5.14 -2.68
N ASN A 67 -16.18 5.13 -2.95
CA ASN A 67 -16.97 6.35 -3.13
C ASN A 67 -17.85 6.73 -1.93
N ASP A 68 -18.04 5.81 -1.00
CA ASP A 68 -18.79 6.05 0.23
C ASP A 68 -18.03 7.01 1.16
N THR A 69 -18.55 8.23 1.27
CA THR A 69 -17.92 9.30 2.06
C THR A 69 -17.96 9.02 3.54
N ASP A 70 -19.04 8.43 4.07
CA ASP A 70 -19.17 8.18 5.51
C ASP A 70 -18.15 7.14 5.97
N ILE A 71 -18.00 6.06 5.20
CA ILE A 71 -16.97 5.04 5.45
C ILE A 71 -15.56 5.63 5.36
N LEU A 72 -15.30 6.52 4.39
CA LEU A 72 -14.01 7.19 4.26
C LEU A 72 -13.70 8.05 5.49
N ILE A 73 -14.67 8.83 5.98
CA ILE A 73 -14.50 9.69 7.16
C ILE A 73 -14.17 8.84 8.39
N GLU A 74 -14.90 7.75 8.60
CA GLU A 74 -14.62 6.81 9.69
C GLU A 74 -13.20 6.24 9.62
N GLU A 75 -12.77 5.82 8.43
CA GLU A 75 -11.42 5.27 8.26
C GLU A 75 -10.34 6.34 8.45
N PHE A 76 -10.56 7.60 8.02
CA PHE A 76 -9.63 8.70 8.32
C PHE A 76 -9.44 8.88 9.83
N PHE A 77 -10.53 8.90 10.60
CA PHE A 77 -10.45 9.00 12.06
C PHE A 77 -9.87 7.76 12.73
N HIS A 78 -10.01 6.58 12.12
CA HIS A 78 -9.40 5.34 12.61
C HIS A 78 -7.89 5.30 12.32
N SER A 79 -7.47 5.72 11.13
CA SER A 79 -6.09 5.61 10.66
C SER A 79 -5.19 6.74 11.16
N CYS A 80 -5.73 7.96 11.33
CA CYS A 80 -4.95 9.10 11.80
C CYS A 80 -4.53 8.93 13.27
N ASP A 81 -3.25 9.13 13.53
CA ASP A 81 -2.69 9.11 14.88
C ASP A 81 -1.88 10.38 15.14
N ILE A 82 -2.47 11.29 15.91
CA ILE A 82 -1.85 12.58 16.25
C ILE A 82 -0.56 12.38 17.06
N LYS A 83 -0.44 11.29 17.84
CA LYS A 83 0.78 11.00 18.61
C LYS A 83 1.95 10.61 17.71
N GLU A 84 1.64 10.07 16.53
CA GLU A 84 2.63 9.70 15.52
C GLU A 84 2.85 10.77 14.46
N ARG A 85 2.26 11.97 14.62
CA ARG A 85 2.42 13.09 13.67
C ARG A 85 3.88 13.28 13.24
N GLN A 86 4.09 13.42 11.94
CA GLN A 86 5.39 13.67 11.32
C GLN A 86 5.35 14.96 10.50
N VAL A 87 6.42 15.74 10.55
CA VAL A 87 6.64 16.85 9.61
C VAL A 87 7.06 16.23 8.28
N LEU A 88 6.40 16.64 7.20
CA LEU A 88 6.70 16.16 5.86
C LEU A 88 7.53 17.22 5.15
N ASP A 89 8.84 16.97 5.07
CA ASP A 89 9.75 17.84 4.34
C ASP A 89 9.72 17.56 2.85
N LYS A 90 10.09 18.58 2.07
CA LYS A 90 10.30 18.45 0.62
C LYS A 90 11.29 17.33 0.34
N ILE A 91 10.97 16.49 -0.65
CA ILE A 91 11.86 15.40 -1.05
C ILE A 91 12.82 15.91 -2.12
N GLU A 92 14.12 15.90 -1.81
CA GLU A 92 15.16 16.25 -2.77
C GLU A 92 15.28 15.23 -3.91
N ARG A 93 15.79 15.70 -5.05
CA ARG A 93 15.88 14.92 -6.29
C ARG A 93 17.31 14.48 -6.59
N TYR A 94 17.47 13.32 -7.24
CA TYR A 94 18.74 12.83 -7.76
C TYR A 94 18.89 13.08 -9.27
N SER A 95 18.76 14.34 -9.68
CA SER A 95 18.67 14.71 -11.10
C SER A 95 19.93 14.41 -11.94
N ASN A 96 21.09 14.20 -11.30
CA ASN A 96 22.34 13.95 -12.02
C ASN A 96 22.64 12.45 -12.23
N LEU A 97 21.79 11.54 -11.74
CA LEU A 97 22.04 10.10 -11.86
C LEU A 97 21.46 9.51 -13.15
N ASN A 98 22.14 8.50 -13.68
CA ASN A 98 21.64 7.68 -14.78
C ASN A 98 20.39 6.88 -14.34
N ILE A 99 19.42 6.71 -15.26
CA ILE A 99 18.15 6.05 -14.95
C ILE A 99 18.30 4.59 -14.47
N GLU A 100 19.24 3.82 -15.03
CA GLU A 100 19.49 2.44 -14.60
C GLU A 100 20.07 2.38 -13.18
N LYS A 101 20.93 3.35 -12.83
CA LYS A 101 21.39 3.50 -11.44
C LYS A 101 20.24 3.88 -10.50
N ILE A 102 19.32 4.74 -10.94
CA ILE A 102 18.13 5.12 -10.17
C ILE A 102 17.25 3.88 -9.93
N LYS A 103 16.94 3.11 -10.97
CA LYS A 103 16.13 1.87 -10.88
C LYS A 103 16.73 0.88 -9.88
N LEU A 104 18.02 0.56 -10.04
CA LEU A 104 18.72 -0.39 -9.18
C LEU A 104 18.78 0.07 -7.72
N ASN A 105 19.08 1.36 -7.50
CA ASN A 105 19.15 1.89 -6.14
C ASN A 105 17.77 1.99 -5.50
N TYR A 106 16.73 2.32 -6.27
CA TYR A 106 15.36 2.39 -5.78
C TYR A 106 14.90 1.07 -5.17
N ILE A 107 15.02 -0.05 -5.90
CA ILE A 107 14.62 -1.36 -5.38
C ILE A 107 15.48 -1.80 -4.19
N LYS A 108 16.79 -1.53 -4.22
CA LYS A 108 17.70 -1.83 -3.10
C LYS A 108 17.32 -1.08 -1.83
N THR A 109 16.98 0.21 -1.94
CA THR A 109 16.64 1.01 -0.76
C THR A 109 15.27 0.65 -0.21
N LEU A 110 14.32 0.25 -1.07
CA LEU A 110 13.05 -0.34 -0.65
C LEU A 110 13.29 -1.62 0.18
N PHE A 111 14.07 -2.56 -0.35
CA PHE A 111 14.37 -3.83 0.31
C PHE A 111 15.13 -3.65 1.62
N ASN A 112 16.15 -2.78 1.63
CA ASN A 112 16.92 -2.44 2.83
C ASN A 112 16.15 -1.54 3.81
N GLY A 113 14.96 -1.08 3.43
CA GLY A 113 14.07 -0.22 4.20
C GLY A 113 14.68 1.12 4.62
N ASN A 114 15.48 1.70 3.72
CA ASN A 114 16.11 2.98 3.93
C ASN A 114 15.25 4.11 3.34
N LEU A 115 14.33 4.65 4.14
CA LEU A 115 13.34 5.64 3.69
C LEU A 115 13.96 6.90 3.08
N GLU A 116 15.06 7.40 3.65
CA GLU A 116 15.67 8.65 3.19
C GLU A 116 16.16 8.54 1.75
N PHE A 117 16.70 7.38 1.37
CA PHE A 117 17.11 7.15 -0.02
C PHE A 117 15.94 6.69 -0.89
N SER A 118 15.07 5.81 -0.39
CA SER A 118 13.89 5.34 -1.14
C SER A 118 13.00 6.47 -1.62
N LYS A 119 12.77 7.49 -0.78
CA LYS A 119 11.94 8.65 -1.16
C LYS A 119 12.57 9.45 -2.30
N ARG A 120 13.89 9.67 -2.28
CA ARG A 120 14.62 10.44 -3.29
C ARG A 120 14.74 9.70 -4.63
N TYR A 121 15.14 8.42 -4.59
CA TYR A 121 15.22 7.59 -5.79
C TYR A 121 13.83 7.34 -6.39
N GLY A 122 12.84 7.04 -5.57
CA GLY A 122 11.46 6.82 -6.02
C GLY A 122 10.85 8.08 -6.63
N LYS A 123 11.06 9.26 -6.04
CA LYS A 123 10.58 10.54 -6.60
C LYS A 123 11.23 10.81 -7.94
N GLU A 124 12.55 10.66 -8.03
CA GLU A 124 13.26 10.89 -9.28
C GLU A 124 12.79 9.94 -10.38
N LEU A 125 12.60 8.66 -10.04
CA LEU A 125 12.11 7.67 -10.99
C LEU A 125 10.68 7.98 -11.43
N PHE A 126 9.77 8.30 -10.50
CA PHE A 126 8.38 8.65 -10.81
C PHE A 126 8.29 9.82 -11.79
N LEU A 127 9.09 10.87 -11.56
CA LEU A 127 9.09 12.08 -12.39
C LEU A 127 9.73 11.88 -13.77
N ARG A 128 10.66 10.93 -13.91
CA ARG A 128 11.29 10.61 -15.22
C ARG A 128 10.54 9.58 -16.02
N SER A 129 10.06 8.54 -15.35
CA SER A 129 9.34 7.42 -15.95
C SER A 129 8.42 6.80 -14.92
N LYS A 130 7.16 7.24 -14.98
CA LYS A 130 6.07 6.75 -14.14
C LYS A 130 5.86 5.24 -14.31
N ASP A 131 6.00 4.74 -15.53
CA ASP A 131 5.84 3.31 -15.84
C ASP A 131 6.94 2.47 -15.19
N GLU A 132 8.20 2.90 -15.27
CA GLU A 132 9.32 2.21 -14.61
C GLU A 132 9.20 2.25 -13.08
N PHE A 133 8.74 3.39 -12.53
CA PHE A 133 8.45 3.48 -11.10
C PHE A 133 7.41 2.45 -10.67
N PHE A 134 6.29 2.34 -11.39
CA PHE A 134 5.25 1.37 -11.05
C PHE A 134 5.71 -0.06 -11.29
N LYS A 135 6.44 -0.35 -12.37
CA LYS A 135 7.02 -1.67 -12.63
C LYS A 135 7.92 -2.13 -11.47
N ILE A 136 8.83 -1.28 -11.01
CA ILE A 136 9.73 -1.65 -9.90
C ILE A 136 8.97 -1.75 -8.57
N SER A 137 8.06 -0.81 -8.30
CA SER A 137 7.23 -0.83 -7.09
C SER A 137 6.37 -2.10 -7.02
N SER A 138 5.78 -2.52 -8.15
CA SER A 138 4.97 -3.73 -8.24
C SER A 138 5.81 -4.98 -8.04
N ASN A 139 6.97 -5.09 -8.70
CA ASN A 139 7.89 -6.21 -8.49
C ASN A 139 8.26 -6.33 -7.01
N PHE A 140 8.60 -5.23 -6.34
CA PHE A 140 8.90 -5.25 -4.92
C PHE A 140 7.68 -5.61 -4.05
N ALA A 141 6.51 -5.03 -4.32
CA ALA A 141 5.27 -5.31 -3.59
C ALA A 141 4.88 -6.80 -3.64
N LEU A 142 5.10 -7.45 -4.78
CA LEU A 142 4.75 -8.84 -5.03
C LEU A 142 5.75 -9.82 -4.40
N ILE A 143 6.92 -9.41 -3.92
CA ILE A 143 7.89 -10.32 -3.28
C ILE A 143 7.38 -10.76 -1.90
N GLY A 144 6.83 -9.83 -1.11
CA GLY A 144 6.49 -10.12 0.28
C GLY A 144 5.40 -11.18 0.46
N ASP A 145 5.47 -11.90 1.56
CA ASP A 145 4.46 -12.86 2.01
C ASP A 145 3.36 -12.13 2.79
N ASP A 146 2.10 -12.51 2.58
CA ASP A 146 0.93 -12.05 3.37
C ASP A 146 0.87 -10.52 3.58
N ASN A 147 1.08 -9.73 2.53
CA ASN A 147 1.17 -8.27 2.61
C ASN A 147 0.17 -7.54 1.70
N ILE A 148 -0.18 -6.31 2.05
CA ILE A 148 -1.12 -5.46 1.29
C ILE A 148 -0.44 -4.45 0.35
N LYS A 149 0.89 -4.50 0.17
CA LYS A 149 1.62 -3.60 -0.74
C LYS A 149 1.08 -3.63 -2.17
N PRO A 150 0.66 -4.76 -2.76
CA PRO A 150 0.06 -4.75 -4.09
C PRO A 150 -1.13 -3.80 -4.19
N LEU A 151 -2.01 -3.83 -3.19
CA LEU A 151 -3.15 -2.92 -3.09
C LEU A 151 -2.73 -1.46 -2.93
N MET A 152 -1.65 -1.19 -2.19
CA MET A 152 -1.09 0.16 -2.06
C MET A 152 -0.55 0.69 -3.39
N VAL A 153 0.09 -0.16 -4.20
CA VAL A 153 0.56 0.20 -5.55
C VAL A 153 -0.63 0.51 -6.46
N LEU A 154 -1.66 -0.33 -6.47
CA LEU A 154 -2.90 -0.11 -7.22
C LEU A 154 -3.58 1.22 -6.83
N GLY A 155 -3.69 1.47 -5.52
CA GLY A 155 -4.25 2.70 -4.99
C GLY A 155 -3.45 3.93 -5.43
N LEU A 156 -2.12 3.87 -5.35
CA LEU A 156 -1.27 4.98 -5.74
C LEU A 156 -1.40 5.26 -7.24
N ARG A 157 -1.39 4.22 -8.08
CA ARG A 157 -1.52 4.33 -9.54
C ARG A 157 -2.81 5.03 -9.94
N LYS A 158 -3.91 4.77 -9.22
CA LYS A 158 -5.21 5.43 -9.46
C LYS A 158 -5.24 6.89 -8.96
N LEU A 159 -4.58 7.20 -7.85
CA LEU A 159 -4.61 8.55 -7.24
C LEU A 159 -3.60 9.51 -7.86
N MET A 160 -2.39 9.04 -8.16
CA MET A 160 -1.27 9.87 -8.60
C MET A 160 -1.28 10.05 -10.11
N LYS A 161 -2.33 10.65 -10.67
CA LYS A 161 -2.30 11.14 -12.06
C LYS A 161 -1.22 12.22 -12.19
N ASP A 162 -1.32 13.22 -11.34
CA ASP A 162 -0.30 14.25 -11.10
C ASP A 162 0.51 13.94 -9.84
N TYR A 163 1.71 14.50 -9.76
CA TYR A 163 2.59 14.28 -8.60
C TYR A 163 2.11 15.07 -7.38
N ASN A 164 1.69 14.36 -6.32
CA ASN A 164 1.48 14.92 -5.00
C ASN A 164 2.53 14.36 -4.02
N GLU A 165 3.38 15.23 -3.47
CA GLU A 165 4.51 14.83 -2.63
C GLU A 165 4.08 14.14 -1.32
N ASN A 166 2.98 14.59 -0.71
CA ASN A 166 2.48 14.02 0.55
C ASN A 166 1.90 12.63 0.36
N ILE A 167 1.14 12.41 -0.72
CA ILE A 167 0.61 11.09 -1.10
C ILE A 167 1.76 10.16 -1.48
N PHE A 168 2.74 10.66 -2.25
CA PHE A 168 3.95 9.92 -2.57
C PHE A 168 4.70 9.49 -1.29
N TYR A 169 4.85 10.41 -0.33
CA TYR A 169 5.50 10.12 0.94
C TYR A 169 4.76 9.05 1.75
N LEU A 170 3.43 9.11 1.83
CA LEU A 170 2.60 8.08 2.47
C LEU A 170 2.88 6.69 1.88
N PHE A 171 2.84 6.61 0.56
CA PHE A 171 3.12 5.36 -0.15
C PHE A 171 4.54 4.88 0.12
N ILE A 172 5.55 5.71 -0.15
CA ILE A 172 6.95 5.26 -0.07
C ILE A 172 7.36 4.91 1.36
N GLN A 173 6.81 5.60 2.36
CA GLN A 173 7.00 5.26 3.76
C GLN A 173 6.47 3.85 4.04
N TYR A 174 5.24 3.55 3.63
CA TYR A 174 4.66 2.22 3.83
C TYR A 174 5.50 1.14 3.14
N MET A 175 5.81 1.34 1.86
CA MET A 175 6.61 0.39 1.07
C MET A 175 7.97 0.10 1.71
N THR A 176 8.61 1.12 2.29
CA THR A 176 9.97 1.02 2.81
C THR A 176 10.03 0.53 4.27
N LYS A 177 9.13 1.00 5.14
CA LYS A 177 9.17 0.69 6.57
C LYS A 177 8.47 -0.61 6.93
N TYR A 178 7.44 -1.00 6.17
CA TYR A 178 6.79 -2.29 6.39
C TYR A 178 7.65 -3.40 5.82
N ARG A 179 8.20 -4.24 6.71
CA ARG A 179 9.11 -5.34 6.35
C ARG A 179 8.33 -6.61 6.12
N ASP A 180 8.45 -7.15 4.92
CA ASP A 180 7.84 -8.42 4.55
C ASP A 180 8.75 -9.58 4.94
N ASN A 181 8.14 -10.74 5.17
CA ASN A 181 8.83 -12.02 4.99
C ASN A 181 8.88 -12.32 3.49
N THR A 182 9.91 -13.02 3.02
CA THR A 182 10.10 -13.40 1.62
C THR A 182 10.28 -14.90 1.44
N SER A 183 10.09 -15.67 2.52
CA SER A 183 10.30 -17.11 2.56
C SER A 183 9.45 -17.86 1.53
N ILE A 184 8.18 -17.50 1.35
CA ILE A 184 7.33 -18.22 0.37
C ILE A 184 7.82 -17.90 -1.04
N TYR A 185 8.09 -16.63 -1.34
CA TYR A 185 8.64 -16.24 -2.63
C TYR A 185 9.94 -16.98 -2.95
N GLU A 186 10.89 -17.05 -2.02
CA GLU A 186 12.18 -17.69 -2.26
C GLU A 186 12.03 -19.19 -2.56
N ASN A 187 11.19 -19.89 -1.79
CA ASN A 187 11.14 -21.35 -1.77
C ASN A 187 10.09 -21.99 -2.70
N THR A 188 9.22 -21.19 -3.33
CA THR A 188 8.16 -21.74 -4.19
C THR A 188 8.63 -21.85 -5.65
N PRO A 189 8.40 -22.97 -6.36
CA PRO A 189 8.76 -23.08 -7.77
C PRO A 189 7.93 -22.11 -8.65
N GLU A 190 8.41 -21.90 -9.87
CA GLU A 190 7.64 -21.16 -10.87
C GLU A 190 6.36 -21.92 -11.26
N TYR A 191 5.32 -21.18 -11.64
CA TYR A 191 4.07 -21.73 -12.14
C TYR A 191 3.80 -21.25 -13.56
N GLU A 192 3.54 -22.21 -14.45
CA GLU A 192 3.27 -21.99 -15.89
C GLU A 192 1.80 -21.69 -16.20
N GLY A 193 0.90 -21.81 -15.22
CA GLY A 193 -0.51 -21.50 -15.43
C GLY A 193 -0.81 -20.00 -15.51
N ASN A 194 -2.09 -19.67 -15.53
CA ASN A 194 -2.58 -18.31 -15.73
C ASN A 194 -3.33 -17.77 -14.49
N ILE A 195 -3.78 -16.51 -14.58
CA ILE A 195 -4.48 -15.83 -13.48
C ILE A 195 -5.90 -16.37 -13.32
N ASP A 196 -6.58 -16.74 -14.42
CA ASP A 196 -7.94 -17.28 -14.38
C ASP A 196 -8.02 -18.58 -13.56
N GLU A 197 -7.04 -19.47 -13.74
CA GLU A 197 -6.92 -20.69 -12.93
C GLU A 197 -6.76 -20.39 -11.43
N LEU A 198 -5.97 -19.37 -11.08
CA LEU A 198 -5.79 -18.96 -9.68
C LEU A 198 -7.02 -18.28 -9.11
N ASN A 199 -7.74 -17.49 -9.92
CA ASN A 199 -9.03 -16.92 -9.55
C ASN A 199 -10.05 -18.03 -9.27
N HIS A 200 -10.15 -19.04 -10.15
CA HIS A 200 -11.01 -20.19 -9.91
C HIS A 200 -10.64 -20.94 -8.62
N LEU A 201 -9.35 -21.17 -8.38
CA LEU A 201 -8.87 -21.82 -7.17
C LEU A 201 -9.23 -21.00 -5.92
N LEU A 202 -9.01 -19.69 -5.94
CA LEU A 202 -9.36 -18.80 -4.84
C LEU A 202 -10.87 -18.77 -4.58
N PHE A 203 -11.69 -18.62 -5.63
CA PHE A 203 -13.15 -18.53 -5.53
C PHE A 203 -13.80 -19.83 -5.06
N SER A 204 -13.14 -20.98 -5.29
CA SER A 204 -13.56 -22.26 -4.73
C SER A 204 -13.43 -22.30 -3.19
N ASN A 205 -12.54 -21.50 -2.60
CA ASN A 205 -12.32 -21.40 -1.16
C ASN A 205 -12.93 -20.11 -0.59
N LYS A 206 -14.26 -20.13 -0.35
CA LYS A 206 -15.00 -18.97 0.17
C LYS A 206 -14.41 -18.40 1.47
N LYS A 207 -13.90 -19.25 2.38
CA LYS A 207 -13.32 -18.78 3.65
C LYS A 207 -12.06 -17.94 3.44
N LEU A 208 -11.22 -18.35 2.49
CA LEU A 208 -10.05 -17.57 2.11
C LEU A 208 -10.46 -16.31 1.35
N LEU A 209 -11.40 -16.41 0.41
CA LEU A 209 -11.89 -15.28 -0.36
C LEU A 209 -12.40 -14.13 0.54
N ASP A 210 -13.22 -14.47 1.54
CA ASP A 210 -13.84 -13.52 2.47
C ASP A 210 -12.90 -13.09 3.63
N SER A 211 -11.59 -13.30 3.48
CA SER A 211 -10.56 -12.96 4.47
C SER A 211 -9.64 -11.83 3.99
N PHE A 212 -8.88 -11.25 4.92
CA PHE A 212 -7.87 -10.25 4.58
C PHE A 212 -6.82 -10.81 3.63
N GLU A 213 -6.46 -12.08 3.78
CA GLU A 213 -5.53 -12.78 2.91
C GLU A 213 -6.11 -13.00 1.51
N GLY A 214 -7.42 -13.23 1.40
CA GLY A 214 -8.12 -13.23 0.11
C GLY A 214 -7.99 -11.90 -0.63
N LEU A 215 -8.18 -10.78 0.08
CA LEU A 215 -7.98 -9.43 -0.46
C LEU A 215 -6.52 -9.17 -0.88
N GLN A 216 -5.55 -9.67 -0.11
CA GLN A 216 -4.12 -9.60 -0.48
C GLN A 216 -3.83 -10.38 -1.76
N ILE A 217 -4.40 -11.58 -1.91
CA ILE A 217 -4.25 -12.41 -3.11
C ILE A 217 -4.89 -11.72 -4.33
N LEU A 218 -6.13 -11.27 -4.21
CA LEU A 218 -6.84 -10.60 -5.31
C LEU A 218 -6.13 -9.34 -5.78
N SER A 219 -5.68 -8.50 -4.84
CA SER A 219 -4.91 -7.30 -5.19
C SER A 219 -3.56 -7.64 -5.84
N SER A 220 -2.94 -8.77 -5.47
CA SER A 220 -1.72 -9.27 -6.13
C SER A 220 -2.00 -9.71 -7.57
N LEU A 221 -3.05 -10.51 -7.78
CA LEU A 221 -3.46 -10.98 -9.11
C LEU A 221 -3.78 -9.79 -10.01
N ARG A 222 -4.60 -8.84 -9.51
CA ARG A 222 -4.94 -7.62 -10.24
C ARG A 222 -3.73 -6.79 -10.61
N LEU A 223 -2.75 -6.66 -9.71
CA LEU A 223 -1.53 -5.92 -10.01
C LEU A 223 -0.68 -6.58 -11.10
N ILE A 224 -0.67 -7.91 -11.17
CA ILE A 224 0.02 -8.67 -12.23
C ILE A 224 -0.69 -8.49 -13.59
N GLU A 225 -2.02 -8.30 -13.60
CA GLU A 225 -2.76 -7.96 -14.83
C GLU A 225 -2.46 -6.54 -15.30
N ASP A 226 -2.43 -5.58 -14.37
CA ASP A 226 -2.37 -4.15 -14.69
C ASP A 226 -0.94 -3.63 -15.01
N VAL A 227 0.10 -4.39 -14.69
CA VAL A 227 1.51 -3.99 -14.84
C VAL A 227 2.34 -5.11 -15.47
N ASP A 228 3.26 -4.75 -16.36
CA ASP A 228 4.23 -5.70 -16.93
C ASP A 228 5.26 -6.16 -15.87
N ILE A 229 5.09 -7.39 -15.38
CA ILE A 229 5.90 -7.99 -14.32
C ILE A 229 6.95 -8.94 -14.90
N THR A 230 8.22 -8.69 -14.60
CA THR A 230 9.36 -9.46 -15.13
C THR A 230 9.37 -10.91 -14.65
N ASN A 231 9.18 -11.15 -13.35
CA ASN A 231 9.24 -12.50 -12.76
C ASN A 231 7.85 -13.12 -12.60
N ARG A 232 6.98 -12.94 -13.60
CA ARG A 232 5.55 -13.27 -13.51
C ARG A 232 5.28 -14.71 -13.04
N LYS A 233 5.93 -15.70 -13.65
CA LYS A 233 5.75 -17.14 -13.31
C LYS A 233 6.09 -17.45 -11.85
N LYS A 234 7.14 -16.82 -11.32
CA LYS A 234 7.55 -16.95 -9.92
C LYS A 234 6.49 -16.37 -8.98
N PHE A 235 5.92 -15.21 -9.30
CA PHE A 235 4.86 -14.61 -8.50
C PHE A 235 3.56 -15.43 -8.55
N LEU A 236 3.21 -15.97 -9.71
CA LEU A 236 2.06 -16.87 -9.80
C LEU A 236 2.26 -18.15 -8.98
N GLY A 237 3.46 -18.73 -9.00
CA GLY A 237 3.80 -19.88 -8.16
C GLY A 237 3.61 -19.56 -6.69
N LYS A 238 4.14 -18.42 -6.22
CA LYS A 238 3.94 -17.94 -4.85
C LYS A 238 2.46 -17.82 -4.50
N ILE A 239 1.65 -17.19 -5.35
CA ILE A 239 0.21 -17.00 -5.11
C ILE A 239 -0.51 -18.35 -5.04
N LYS A 240 -0.23 -19.27 -5.98
CA LYS A 240 -0.78 -20.62 -5.96
C LYS A 240 -0.48 -21.33 -4.64
N TYR A 241 0.78 -21.33 -4.24
CA TYR A 241 1.20 -21.91 -2.97
C TYR A 241 0.45 -21.28 -1.79
N THR A 242 0.30 -19.96 -1.75
CA THR A 242 -0.47 -19.28 -0.71
C THR A 242 -1.91 -19.76 -0.69
N ILE A 243 -2.60 -19.83 -1.83
CA ILE A 243 -4.00 -20.30 -1.90
C ILE A 243 -4.14 -21.73 -1.37
N GLU A 244 -3.22 -22.62 -1.76
CA GLU A 244 -3.27 -24.05 -1.40
C GLU A 244 -2.90 -24.33 0.07
N ASN A 245 -2.04 -23.49 0.66
CA ASN A 245 -1.44 -23.77 1.97
C ASN A 245 -1.93 -22.84 3.10
N LYS A 246 -2.67 -21.76 2.79
CA LYS A 246 -3.19 -20.86 3.83
C LYS A 246 -4.24 -21.57 4.68
N LYS A 247 -4.01 -21.59 6.00
CA LYS A 247 -4.90 -22.23 6.99
C LYS A 247 -5.50 -21.26 8.00
N ILE A 248 -4.85 -20.11 8.19
CA ILE A 248 -5.27 -19.06 9.13
C ILE A 248 -5.82 -17.91 8.31
N TYR A 249 -7.03 -17.48 8.68
CA TYR A 249 -7.77 -16.42 7.99
C TYR A 249 -8.09 -15.30 8.95
N THR A 250 -7.84 -14.07 8.53
CA THR A 250 -8.15 -12.86 9.27
C THR A 250 -9.48 -12.30 8.76
N LYS A 251 -10.44 -12.09 9.68
CA LYS A 251 -11.75 -11.54 9.34
C LYS A 251 -11.62 -10.08 8.85
N LEU A 252 -12.26 -9.78 7.73
CA LEU A 252 -12.35 -8.43 7.19
C LEU A 252 -13.20 -7.50 8.09
N ARG A 253 -12.71 -6.28 8.31
CA ARG A 253 -13.51 -5.13 8.77
C ARG A 253 -14.52 -4.72 7.69
N ASN A 254 -15.54 -3.95 8.07
CA ASN A 254 -16.52 -3.44 7.10
C ASN A 254 -15.88 -2.65 5.95
N THR A 255 -14.87 -1.82 6.22
CA THR A 255 -14.15 -1.05 5.20
C THR A 255 -13.38 -1.96 4.24
N GLU A 256 -12.75 -3.01 4.75
CA GLU A 256 -12.01 -4.01 3.97
C GLU A 256 -12.96 -4.88 3.12
N LYS A 257 -14.17 -5.20 3.60
CA LYS A 257 -15.21 -5.88 2.81
C LYS A 257 -15.67 -5.05 1.63
N LYS A 258 -15.91 -3.75 1.84
CA LYS A 258 -16.28 -2.83 0.75
C LYS A 258 -15.18 -2.71 -0.29
N LEU A 259 -13.93 -2.80 0.13
CA LEU A 259 -12.81 -2.84 -0.79
C LEU A 259 -12.77 -4.16 -1.56
N LEU A 260 -12.97 -5.31 -0.88
CA LEU A 260 -13.06 -6.63 -1.51
C LEU A 260 -14.14 -6.67 -2.61
N GLU A 261 -15.34 -6.14 -2.34
CA GLU A 261 -16.46 -6.05 -3.30
C GLU A 261 -16.07 -5.35 -4.62
N ILE A 262 -15.06 -4.46 -4.61
CA ILE A 262 -14.60 -3.75 -5.81
C ILE A 262 -13.65 -4.60 -6.67
N PHE A 263 -12.99 -5.60 -6.06
CA PHE A 263 -12.04 -6.49 -6.73
C PHE A 263 -12.66 -7.83 -7.15
N LEU A 264 -13.92 -8.08 -6.77
CA LEU A 264 -14.74 -9.21 -7.24
C LEU A 264 -15.46 -8.83 -8.54
#